data_AF-A0A972X9E1-F1
#
_entry.id   AF-A0A972X9E1-F1
#
_cell.length_a   1.000
_cell.length_b   1.000
_cell.length_c   1.000
_cell.angle_alpha   90.00
_cell.angle_beta   90.00
_cell.angle_gamma   90.00
#
_symmetry.space_group_name_H-M   'P 1'
#
loop_
_entity.id
_entity.type
_entity.pdbx_description
1 polymer ?
#
loop_
_entity_poly.entity_id
_entity_poly.type
_entity_poly.pdbx_seq_one_letter_code
_entity_poly.pdbx_strand_id
1 'polypeptide(L)'
;MRIQIFFLILFYTLPSFGREENVDKVKVVDGKDYVMYYFKSSIKNLPPDWKKVWVLKNFKPGKADISPKVKSNRTNIVFDCVHKTYYTLSSINYTEYDALSKPALQTASGFNP
;
A
#
# COMPACT_ATOMS: atom_id res chain seq x y z
N MET A 1 -57.36 -4.97 -30.06
CA MET A 1 -56.76 -3.74 -29.51
C MET A 1 -56.79 -3.88 -27.98
N ARG A 2 -55.66 -4.22 -27.36
CA ARG A 2 -55.53 -4.38 -25.90
C ARG A 2 -54.44 -3.45 -25.41
N ILE A 3 -54.84 -2.55 -24.51
CA ILE A 3 -53.98 -1.64 -23.77
C ILE A 3 -53.32 -2.45 -22.66
N GLN A 4 -51.99 -2.37 -22.54
CA GLN A 4 -51.27 -2.75 -21.33
C GLN A 4 -50.34 -1.60 -20.94
N ILE A 5 -50.76 -0.88 -19.92
CA ILE A 5 -49.96 0.08 -19.15
C ILE A 5 -49.42 -0.70 -17.95
N PHE A 6 -48.12 -0.67 -17.69
CA PHE A 6 -47.55 -0.13 -16.44
C PHE A 6 -46.03 -0.39 -16.36
N PHE A 7 -45.32 0.72 -16.21
CA PHE A 7 -43.96 0.86 -15.65
C PHE A 7 -43.72 -0.02 -14.43
N LEU A 8 -42.51 -0.61 -14.28
CA LEU A 8 -41.68 -0.44 -13.07
C LEU A 8 -40.34 -1.19 -13.18
N ILE A 9 -39.29 -0.41 -13.46
CA ILE A 9 -37.97 -0.41 -12.80
C ILE A 9 -37.59 -1.72 -12.08
N LEU A 10 -36.75 -2.53 -12.73
CA LEU A 10 -35.97 -3.57 -12.06
C LEU A 10 -34.47 -3.23 -12.13
N PHE A 11 -34.09 -2.13 -11.46
CA PHE A 11 -32.69 -1.72 -11.25
C PHE A 11 -32.37 -1.64 -9.75
N TYR A 12 -32.64 -2.70 -9.00
CA TYR A 12 -32.15 -2.87 -7.62
C TYR A 12 -32.04 -4.37 -7.43
N THR A 13 -30.89 -5.02 -7.57
CA THR A 13 -29.79 -4.95 -6.62
C THR A 13 -28.49 -5.37 -7.33
N LEU A 14 -27.74 -4.42 -7.89
CA LEU A 14 -26.30 -4.65 -7.96
C LEU A 14 -25.80 -4.55 -6.52
N PRO A 15 -25.15 -5.57 -5.94
CA PRO A 15 -24.33 -5.32 -4.78
C PRO A 15 -23.31 -4.30 -5.27
N SER A 16 -23.41 -3.08 -4.74
CA SER A 16 -22.32 -2.14 -4.76
C SER A 16 -21.13 -2.90 -4.19
N PHE A 17 -20.24 -3.39 -5.07
CA PHE A 17 -18.89 -3.77 -4.71
C PHE A 17 -18.23 -2.49 -4.22
N GLY A 18 -18.55 -2.14 -2.96
CA GLY A 18 -17.81 -1.19 -2.19
C GLY A 18 -16.40 -1.72 -2.21
N ARG A 19 -15.52 -0.98 -2.88
CA ARG A 19 -14.08 -1.17 -2.80
C ARG A 19 -13.77 -1.18 -1.31
N GLU A 20 -13.45 -2.37 -0.77
CA GLU A 20 -13.12 -2.54 0.64
C GLU A 20 -11.98 -1.57 0.95
N GLU A 21 -12.30 -0.46 1.60
CA GLU A 21 -11.30 0.47 2.08
C GLU A 21 -10.54 -0.32 3.14
N ASN A 22 -9.31 -0.69 2.79
CA ASN A 22 -8.48 -1.49 3.67
C ASN A 22 -8.15 -0.62 4.88
N VAL A 23 -8.95 -0.73 5.95
CA VAL A 23 -8.94 0.13 7.16
C VAL A 23 -7.56 0.15 7.84
N ASP A 24 -6.78 -0.89 7.57
CA ASP A 24 -5.41 -1.08 8.02
C ASP A 24 -4.37 -0.23 7.27
N LYS A 25 -4.58 0.03 5.97
CA LYS A 25 -3.63 0.72 5.10
C LYS A 25 -3.85 2.23 5.11
N VAL A 26 -2.92 2.98 5.70
CA VAL A 26 -2.99 4.44 5.83
C VAL A 26 -2.06 5.10 4.84
N LYS A 27 -2.58 6.03 4.02
CA LYS A 27 -1.77 6.84 3.10
C LYS A 27 -0.96 7.88 3.88
N VAL A 28 0.33 8.00 3.58
CA VAL A 28 1.26 8.96 4.20
C VAL A 28 1.69 10.05 3.23
N VAL A 29 2.03 9.65 2.00
CA VAL A 29 2.58 10.56 0.99
C VAL A 29 1.99 10.21 -0.36
N ASP A 30 1.57 11.23 -1.11
CA ASP A 30 1.22 11.14 -2.54
C ASP A 30 2.24 11.96 -3.33
N GLY A 31 3.37 11.34 -3.67
CA GLY A 31 4.48 11.99 -4.36
C GLY A 31 4.28 12.01 -5.87
N LYS A 32 5.17 12.72 -6.58
CA LYS A 32 5.15 12.79 -8.06
C LYS A 32 5.29 11.43 -8.72
N ASP A 33 6.12 10.55 -8.14
CA ASP A 33 6.53 9.28 -8.76
C ASP A 33 6.05 8.05 -7.97
N TYR A 34 5.43 8.24 -6.80
CA TYR A 34 4.98 7.15 -5.96
C TYR A 34 3.88 7.57 -4.98
N VAL A 35 3.20 6.59 -4.40
CA VAL A 35 2.31 6.77 -3.24
C VAL A 35 2.79 5.85 -2.13
N MET A 36 2.92 6.39 -0.91
CA MET A 36 3.35 5.62 0.27
C MET A 36 2.23 5.45 1.28
N TYR A 37 2.24 4.26 1.88
CA TYR A 37 1.30 3.83 2.90
C TYR A 37 2.03 3.14 4.05
N TYR A 38 1.46 3.14 5.25
CA TYR A 38 1.83 2.18 6.30
C TYR A 38 0.63 1.32 6.69
N PHE A 39 0.90 0.18 7.32
CA PHE A 39 -0.14 -0.71 7.85
C PHE A 39 -0.25 -0.53 9.38
N LYS A 40 -1.41 -0.11 9.89
CA LYS A 40 -1.63 0.13 11.34
C LYS A 40 -1.32 -1.12 12.15
N SER A 41 -1.79 -2.28 11.69
CA SER A 41 -1.60 -3.61 12.26
C SER A 41 -0.13 -4.03 12.37
N SER A 42 0.74 -3.42 11.56
CA SER A 42 2.17 -3.74 11.53
C SER A 42 2.99 -2.96 12.56
N ILE A 43 2.40 -1.96 13.21
CA ILE A 43 3.11 -1.12 14.18
C ILE A 43 3.42 -1.94 15.43
N LYS A 44 4.69 -2.02 15.79
CA LYS A 44 5.17 -2.59 17.05
C LYS A 44 5.98 -1.55 17.81
N ASN A 45 5.62 -1.31 19.07
CA ASN A 45 6.41 -0.47 19.95
C ASN A 45 7.66 -1.23 20.40
N LEU A 46 8.81 -0.57 20.39
CA LEU A 46 10.10 -1.09 20.80
C LEU A 46 10.72 -0.12 21.82
N PRO A 47 11.37 -0.60 22.89
CA PRO A 47 12.14 0.26 23.78
C PRO A 47 13.36 0.89 23.06
N PRO A 48 13.84 2.09 23.46
CA PRO A 48 13.27 2.95 24.50
C PRO A 48 12.00 3.69 24.04
N ASP A 49 11.96 4.23 22.82
CA ASP A 49 10.80 4.92 22.22
C ASP A 49 10.78 4.75 20.69
N TRP A 50 10.97 3.53 20.22
CA TRP A 50 11.05 3.20 18.80
C TRP A 50 9.76 2.55 18.32
N LYS A 51 9.47 2.71 17.02
CA LYS A 51 8.34 2.03 16.37
C LYS A 51 8.81 1.26 15.16
N LYS A 52 8.58 -0.05 15.15
CA LYS A 52 8.76 -0.88 13.97
C LYS A 52 7.49 -0.91 13.16
N VAL A 53 7.56 -0.69 11.85
CA VAL A 53 6.38 -0.61 10.97
C VAL A 53 6.70 -1.09 9.56
N TRP A 54 5.73 -1.71 8.91
CA TRP A 54 5.77 -1.99 7.47
C TRP A 54 5.20 -0.83 6.68
N VAL A 55 5.98 -0.37 5.71
CA VAL A 55 5.63 0.69 4.77
C VAL A 55 5.53 0.09 3.37
N LEU A 56 4.51 0.49 2.61
CA LEU A 56 4.31 0.15 1.22
C LEU A 56 4.54 1.39 0.36
N LYS A 57 5.30 1.24 -0.73
CA LYS A 57 5.49 2.25 -1.75
C LYS A 57 5.01 1.70 -3.09
N ASN A 58 3.99 2.32 -3.67
CA ASN A 58 3.51 2.01 -5.03
C ASN A 58 4.11 3.02 -6.00
N PHE A 59 4.77 2.57 -7.05
CA PHE A 59 5.42 3.44 -8.03
C PHE A 59 4.46 3.83 -9.15
N LYS A 60 4.35 5.11 -9.47
CA LYS A 60 3.46 5.56 -10.55
C LYS A 60 4.01 5.11 -11.92
N PRO A 61 3.15 4.68 -12.86
CA PRO A 61 3.60 4.20 -14.15
C PRO A 61 4.29 5.30 -14.97
N GLY A 62 5.29 4.92 -15.78
CA GLY A 62 5.97 5.84 -16.71
C GLY A 62 7.08 6.70 -16.10
N LYS A 63 7.63 6.31 -14.93
CA LYS A 63 8.77 7.01 -14.29
C LYS A 63 10.06 6.19 -14.41
N ALA A 64 11.10 6.85 -14.91
CA ALA A 64 12.22 6.25 -15.64
C ALA A 64 13.32 5.57 -14.80
N ASP A 65 13.34 5.76 -13.47
CA ASP A 65 14.44 5.28 -12.63
C ASP A 65 14.14 3.95 -11.90
N ILE A 66 12.96 3.38 -12.14
CA ILE A 66 12.56 2.10 -11.53
C ILE A 66 12.52 1.07 -12.64
N SER A 67 13.20 -0.06 -12.43
CA SER A 67 13.13 -1.20 -13.36
C SER A 67 11.69 -1.41 -13.79
N PRO A 68 11.38 -1.51 -15.11
CA PRO A 68 10.00 -1.56 -15.61
C PRO A 68 9.18 -2.74 -15.06
N LYS A 69 9.83 -3.68 -14.38
CA LYS A 69 9.21 -4.80 -13.70
C LYS A 69 8.74 -4.49 -12.28
N VAL A 70 9.31 -3.51 -11.56
CA VAL A 70 8.96 -3.24 -10.16
C VAL A 70 7.83 -2.22 -10.08
N LYS A 71 6.69 -2.62 -9.52
CA LYS A 71 5.51 -1.76 -9.35
C LYS A 71 5.28 -1.33 -7.91
N SER A 72 5.76 -2.12 -6.95
CA SER A 72 5.70 -1.74 -5.55
C SER A 72 6.87 -2.28 -4.73
N ASN A 73 7.06 -1.68 -3.56
CA ASN A 73 8.08 -2.04 -2.59
C ASN A 73 7.46 -2.08 -1.19
N ARG A 74 7.77 -3.11 -0.39
CA ARG A 74 7.52 -3.11 1.06
C ARG A 74 8.83 -2.96 1.80
N THR A 75 8.88 -2.00 2.71
CA THR A 75 10.04 -1.75 3.56
C THR A 75 9.64 -1.90 5.03
N ASN A 76 10.43 -2.66 5.77
CA ASN A 76 10.32 -2.76 7.22
C ASN A 76 11.28 -1.75 7.83
N ILE A 77 10.76 -0.78 8.57
CA ILE A 77 11.57 0.27 9.18
C ILE A 77 11.46 0.21 10.70
N VAL A 78 12.49 0.74 11.37
CA VAL A 78 12.42 1.18 12.75
C VAL A 78 12.49 2.70 12.74
N PHE A 79 11.47 3.35 13.28
CA PHE A 79 11.41 4.80 13.45
C PHE A 79 11.82 5.14 14.88
N ASP A 80 12.84 5.97 15.01
CA ASP A 80 13.24 6.58 16.28
C ASP A 80 12.34 7.79 16.54
N CYS A 81 11.45 7.70 17.55
CA CYS A 81 10.51 8.77 17.84
C CYS A 81 11.18 10.01 18.47
N VAL A 82 12.34 9.84 19.11
CA VAL A 82 13.09 10.91 19.78
C VAL A 82 13.86 11.72 18.74
N HIS A 83 14.61 11.04 17.88
CA HIS A 83 15.47 11.67 16.87
C HIS A 83 14.74 11.96 15.54
N LYS A 84 13.52 11.44 15.37
CA LYS A 84 12.69 11.55 14.16
C LYS A 84 13.39 11.00 12.90
N THR A 85 14.26 10.02 13.10
CA THR A 85 14.98 9.30 12.03
C THR A 85 14.38 7.91 11.86
N TYR A 86 14.67 7.26 10.73
CA TYR A 86 14.32 5.86 10.54
C TYR A 86 15.49 5.07 10.01
N TYR A 87 15.48 3.78 10.31
CA TYR A 87 16.42 2.80 9.82
C TYR A 87 15.66 1.74 9.04
N THR A 88 16.17 1.40 7.86
CA THR A 88 15.59 0.31 7.07
C THR A 88 16.15 -1.02 7.58
N LEU A 89 15.27 -1.94 7.98
CA LEU A 89 15.66 -3.31 8.36
C LEU A 89 15.66 -4.26 7.16
N SER A 90 14.65 -4.10 6.30
CA SER A 90 14.51 -4.87 5.08
C SER A 90 13.68 -4.15 4.03
N SER A 91 13.94 -4.44 2.77
CA SER A 91 13.21 -3.88 1.64
C SER A 91 12.99 -4.94 0.57
N ILE A 92 11.75 -5.07 0.10
CA ILE A 92 11.29 -6.14 -0.78
C ILE A 92 10.55 -5.52 -1.97
N ASN A 93 10.98 -5.85 -3.18
CA ASN A 93 10.36 -5.41 -4.43
C ASN A 93 9.35 -6.42 -4.95
N TYR A 94 8.30 -5.90 -5.60
CA TYR A 94 7.19 -6.66 -6.15
C TYR A 94 6.87 -6.19 -7.57
N THR A 95 6.40 -7.12 -8.39
CA THR A 95 6.03 -6.86 -9.78
C THR A 95 4.57 -6.41 -9.96
N GLU A 96 3.81 -6.42 -8.87
CA GLU A 96 2.45 -5.90 -8.80
C GLU A 96 2.32 -4.77 -7.79
N TYR A 97 1.29 -3.95 -7.96
CA TYR A 97 0.93 -2.92 -6.99
C TYR A 97 0.49 -3.55 -5.67
N ASP A 98 0.58 -2.79 -4.58
CA ASP A 98 0.15 -3.22 -3.25
C ASP A 98 0.87 -4.48 -2.73
N ALA A 99 2.01 -4.83 -3.34
CA ALA A 99 2.80 -6.01 -3.02
C ALA A 99 2.00 -7.33 -3.09
N LEU A 100 1.08 -7.43 -4.05
CA LEU A 100 0.20 -8.59 -4.24
C LEU A 100 0.90 -9.78 -4.92
N SER A 101 2.01 -9.54 -5.62
CA SER A 101 2.79 -10.60 -6.25
C SER A 101 3.67 -11.37 -5.25
N LYS A 102 4.26 -12.48 -5.69
CA LYS A 102 5.43 -13.02 -5.00
C LYS A 102 6.57 -11.99 -4.97
N PRO A 103 7.44 -11.99 -3.94
CA PRO A 103 8.63 -11.15 -3.92
C PRO A 103 9.48 -11.35 -5.17
N ALA A 104 9.83 -10.25 -5.84
CA ALA A 104 10.67 -10.28 -7.03
C ALA A 104 12.17 -10.20 -6.68
N LEU A 105 12.51 -9.43 -5.63
CA LEU A 105 13.87 -9.29 -5.11
C LEU A 105 13.83 -8.68 -3.70
N GLN A 106 14.61 -9.21 -2.76
CA GLN A 106 14.91 -8.52 -1.50
C GLN A 106 16.18 -7.70 -1.69
N THR A 107 16.09 -6.38 -1.61
CA THR A 107 17.18 -5.46 -1.95
C THR A 107 17.90 -4.87 -0.74
N ALA A 108 17.40 -5.10 0.48
CA ALA A 108 18.08 -4.71 1.71
C ALA A 108 17.87 -5.75 2.82
N SER A 109 18.95 -6.05 3.55
CA SER A 109 18.96 -6.80 4.80
C SER A 109 19.99 -6.17 5.75
N GLY A 110 19.56 -5.82 6.96
CA GLY A 110 20.42 -5.17 7.98
C GLY A 110 20.08 -3.69 8.17
N PHE A 111 20.65 -3.06 9.22
CA PHE A 111 20.45 -1.64 9.52
C PHE A 111 21.22 -0.78 8.51
N ASN A 112 20.56 -0.39 7.42
CA ASN A 112 21.10 0.67 6.55
C ASN A 112 20.43 2.00 6.91
N PRO A 113 21.21 3.00 7.37
CA PRO A 113 20.73 4.37 7.59
C PRO A 113 20.33 5.04 6.28
#